data_AF-A0A7S1Z2R0-F1
#
_entry.id   AF-A0A7S1Z2R0-F1
#
_cell.length_a   1.000
_cell.length_b   1.000
_cell.length_c   1.000
_cell.angle_alpha   90.00
_cell.angle_beta   90.00
_cell.angle_gamma   90.00
#
_symmetry.space_group_name_H-M   'P 1'
#
loop_
_entity.id
_entity.type
_entity.pdbx_description
1 polymer ?
#
loop_
_entity_poly.entity_id
_entity_poly.type
_entity_poly.pdbx_seq_one_letter_code
_entity_poly.pdbx_strand_id
1 'polypeptide(L)'
;MKPDALSYTALMRCWANTGEKGAASKTQSILRRMHRMYENGNNDVKPDTVMYNVVLSALDKGRERGSARRAEALLKEMEELYESTGDDDVRPTTVSYSTVMSAWSRSGEKGAAEKAESILRRMQDQWDAGNQYARPNTVAYASVINAWAKSGETGAARRAERLLQRMQDSYDAGNPDVKPNCISCTSVIEAWANSGEEGALSSAETILQRMVDLSKAGDRDVRPNAVTFNTVIKAVVRCRGLGWDRANKAREMLKRMEDAHIRPTVISYNSVLSACAATFPPNDENSGGDFEKKKSDVYQSASNTLNELRSDSRIKPDAYTYPAMFKTCSNTLNVEKDWSKVSDVIDACCDDGLFDERVFNFLKNFAPEKELKEKLGIKGNQKITDVRPEQLPSAWSRNVRQRNNGKRRGDAKRQENRQRRPQGKKAHNNTIT
;
A
#
# COMPACT_ATOMS: atom_id res chain seq x y z
N MET A 1 -15.82 -5.74 -42.64
CA MET A 1 -15.80 -4.38 -42.09
C MET A 1 -14.37 -3.90 -42.02
N LYS A 2 -14.07 -2.70 -42.53
CA LYS A 2 -12.75 -2.06 -42.31
C LYS A 2 -12.74 -1.54 -40.86
N PRO A 3 -11.65 -1.74 -40.10
CA PRO A 3 -11.58 -1.26 -38.72
C PRO A 3 -11.55 0.28 -38.70
N ASP A 4 -12.41 0.86 -37.88
CA ASP A 4 -12.56 2.29 -37.62
C ASP A 4 -11.99 2.68 -36.24
N ALA A 5 -11.98 3.97 -35.92
CA ALA A 5 -11.58 4.53 -34.62
C ALA A 5 -12.23 3.81 -33.41
N LEU A 6 -13.51 3.43 -33.52
CA LEU A 6 -14.25 2.74 -32.47
C LEU A 6 -13.74 1.31 -32.26
N SER A 7 -13.49 0.58 -33.35
CA SER A 7 -12.95 -0.79 -33.31
C SER A 7 -11.58 -0.83 -32.64
N TYR A 8 -10.70 0.13 -32.97
CA TYR A 8 -9.40 0.26 -32.32
C TYR A 8 -9.51 0.64 -30.85
N THR A 9 -10.40 1.58 -30.51
CA THR A 9 -10.63 1.99 -29.12
C THR A 9 -11.12 0.81 -28.26
N ALA A 10 -12.05 0.00 -28.78
CA ALA A 10 -12.52 -1.20 -28.10
C ALA A 10 -11.38 -2.20 -27.85
N LEU A 11 -10.58 -2.48 -28.88
CA LEU A 11 -9.42 -3.37 -28.77
C LEU A 11 -8.41 -2.86 -27.73
N MET A 12 -8.09 -1.55 -27.76
CA MET A 12 -7.17 -0.93 -26.81
C MET A 12 -7.71 -0.98 -25.38
N ARG A 13 -9.02 -0.75 -25.18
CA ARG A 13 -9.66 -0.86 -23.86
C ARG A 13 -9.61 -2.30 -23.33
N CYS A 14 -9.84 -3.29 -24.18
CA CYS A 14 -9.69 -4.71 -23.81
C CYS A 14 -8.27 -4.97 -23.27
N TRP A 15 -7.24 -4.57 -24.02
CA TRP A 15 -5.85 -4.72 -23.56
C TRP A 15 -5.54 -3.92 -22.29
N ALA A 16 -5.99 -2.66 -22.20
CA ALA A 16 -5.75 -1.82 -21.03
C ALA A 16 -6.40 -2.36 -19.75
N ASN A 17 -7.54 -3.05 -19.87
CA ASN A 17 -8.26 -3.64 -18.75
C ASN A 17 -7.73 -5.01 -18.33
N THR A 18 -7.00 -5.75 -19.19
CA THR A 18 -6.43 -7.03 -18.78
C THR A 18 -5.32 -6.89 -17.75
N GLY A 19 -4.65 -5.73 -17.69
CA GLY A 19 -3.52 -5.49 -16.78
C GLY A 19 -2.33 -6.41 -17.01
N GLU A 20 -2.29 -7.10 -18.16
CA GLU A 20 -1.20 -8.02 -18.50
C GLU A 20 0.11 -7.27 -18.79
N LYS A 21 1.24 -7.91 -18.52
CA LYS A 21 2.55 -7.40 -18.92
C LYS A 21 2.60 -7.22 -20.45
N GLY A 22 3.02 -6.05 -20.90
CA GLY A 22 3.04 -5.67 -22.31
C GLY A 22 1.73 -5.09 -22.84
N ALA A 23 0.66 -4.99 -22.04
CA ALA A 23 -0.58 -4.33 -22.45
C ALA A 23 -0.34 -2.88 -22.88
N ALA A 24 0.44 -2.13 -22.10
CA ALA A 24 0.81 -0.75 -22.43
C ALA A 24 1.62 -0.63 -23.73
N SER A 25 2.52 -1.59 -23.98
CA SER A 25 3.29 -1.62 -25.24
C SER A 25 2.43 -1.97 -26.45
N LYS A 26 1.42 -2.86 -26.28
CA LYS A 26 0.45 -3.19 -27.33
C LYS A 26 -0.46 -2.00 -27.64
N THR A 27 -1.02 -1.34 -26.63
CA THR A 27 -1.88 -0.16 -26.85
C THR A 27 -1.11 0.99 -27.48
N GLN A 28 0.15 1.24 -27.09
CA GLN A 28 1.03 2.20 -27.76
C GLN A 28 1.33 1.84 -29.22
N SER A 29 1.58 0.57 -29.52
CA SER A 29 1.82 0.12 -30.90
C SER A 29 0.59 0.29 -31.78
N ILE A 30 -0.60 0.03 -31.24
CA ILE A 30 -1.87 0.27 -31.93
C ILE A 30 -2.03 1.78 -32.21
N LEU A 31 -1.82 2.65 -31.23
CA LEU A 31 -1.93 4.10 -31.40
C LEU A 31 -0.97 4.61 -32.50
N ARG A 32 0.29 4.18 -32.49
CA ARG A 32 1.27 4.54 -33.55
C ARG A 32 0.89 4.00 -34.93
N ARG A 33 0.20 2.86 -34.99
CA ARG A 33 -0.32 2.32 -36.25
C ARG A 33 -1.47 3.17 -36.77
N MET A 34 -2.35 3.65 -35.89
CA MET A 34 -3.44 4.55 -36.26
C MET A 34 -2.93 5.88 -36.80
N HIS A 35 -1.95 6.50 -36.14
CA HIS A 35 -1.28 7.71 -36.65
C HIS A 35 -0.73 7.53 -38.05
N ARG A 36 0.05 6.47 -38.30
CA ARG A 36 0.56 6.19 -39.64
C ARG A 36 -0.54 5.97 -40.67
N MET A 37 -1.66 5.37 -40.31
CA MET A 37 -2.77 5.18 -41.24
C MET A 37 -3.48 6.49 -41.55
N TYR A 38 -3.64 7.35 -40.55
CA TYR A 38 -4.19 8.70 -40.71
C TYR A 38 -3.29 9.58 -41.59
N GLU A 39 -1.98 9.60 -41.35
CA GLU A 39 -1.00 10.31 -42.19
C GLU A 39 -1.00 9.82 -43.65
N ASN A 40 -1.33 8.54 -43.88
CA ASN A 40 -1.48 7.95 -45.22
C ASN A 40 -2.86 8.21 -45.85
N GLY A 41 -3.67 9.12 -45.28
CA GLY A 41 -4.95 9.57 -45.82
C GLY A 41 -6.18 8.79 -45.36
N ASN A 42 -6.06 7.90 -44.36
CA ASN A 42 -7.22 7.21 -43.80
C ASN A 42 -7.84 8.01 -42.65
N ASN A 43 -8.81 8.87 -42.97
CA ASN A 43 -9.51 9.70 -41.99
C ASN A 43 -10.37 8.91 -40.99
N ASP A 44 -10.77 7.66 -41.31
CA ASP A 44 -11.63 6.83 -40.45
C ASP A 44 -10.93 6.33 -39.16
N VAL A 45 -9.61 6.54 -39.06
CA VAL A 45 -8.77 6.08 -37.95
C VAL A 45 -7.99 7.20 -37.27
N LYS A 46 -8.45 8.45 -37.41
CA LYS A 46 -7.89 9.62 -36.72
C LYS A 46 -7.80 9.35 -35.21
N PRO A 47 -6.60 9.43 -34.60
CA PRO A 47 -6.45 9.29 -33.16
C PRO A 47 -7.05 10.46 -32.40
N ASP A 48 -7.75 10.17 -31.30
CA ASP A 48 -8.36 11.17 -30.43
C ASP A 48 -7.88 11.05 -28.97
N THR A 49 -8.29 12.01 -28.15
CA THR A 49 -7.99 12.08 -26.72
C THR A 49 -8.46 10.84 -25.96
N VAL A 50 -9.52 10.17 -26.41
CA VAL A 50 -10.00 8.92 -25.78
C VAL A 50 -8.95 7.82 -25.96
N MET A 51 -8.40 7.67 -27.16
CA MET A 51 -7.38 6.66 -27.46
C MET A 51 -6.08 6.93 -26.70
N TYR A 52 -5.63 8.19 -26.66
CA TYR A 52 -4.49 8.60 -25.85
C TYR A 52 -4.70 8.28 -24.36
N ASN A 53 -5.88 8.62 -23.81
CA ASN A 53 -6.22 8.32 -22.42
C ASN A 53 -6.27 6.82 -22.13
N VAL A 54 -6.67 5.98 -23.09
CA VAL A 54 -6.60 4.51 -22.94
C VAL A 54 -5.15 4.03 -22.83
N VAL A 55 -4.24 4.59 -23.63
CA VAL A 55 -2.81 4.28 -23.52
C VAL A 55 -2.24 4.76 -22.19
N LEU A 56 -2.54 5.99 -21.77
CA LEU A 56 -2.14 6.52 -20.47
C LEU A 56 -2.64 5.64 -19.32
N SER A 57 -3.90 5.20 -19.37
CA SER A 57 -4.47 4.28 -18.37
C SER A 57 -3.77 2.91 -18.36
N ALA A 58 -3.41 2.38 -19.54
CA ALA A 58 -2.64 1.14 -19.63
C ALA A 58 -1.24 1.28 -19.02
N LEU A 59 -0.56 2.42 -19.25
CA LEU A 59 0.74 2.73 -18.67
C LEU A 59 0.67 2.88 -17.14
N ASP A 60 -0.36 3.55 -16.64
CA ASP A 60 -0.60 3.72 -15.21
C ASP A 60 -0.87 2.37 -14.51
N LYS A 61 -1.73 1.52 -15.10
CA LYS A 61 -2.09 0.20 -14.55
C LYS A 61 -0.97 -0.84 -14.68
N GLY A 62 -0.16 -0.77 -15.73
CA GLY A 62 0.83 -1.80 -16.08
C GLY A 62 2.00 -1.95 -15.10
N ARG A 63 2.30 -0.91 -14.30
CA ARG A 63 3.41 -0.88 -13.32
C ARG A 63 4.76 -1.34 -13.87
N GLU A 64 4.98 -1.22 -15.18
CA GLU A 64 6.28 -1.55 -15.80
C GLU A 64 7.26 -0.43 -15.48
N ARG A 65 8.55 -0.76 -15.28
CA ARG A 65 9.59 0.25 -15.05
C ARG A 65 9.65 1.23 -16.23
N GLY A 66 9.68 2.53 -15.96
CA GLY A 66 9.64 3.57 -17.01
C GLY A 66 8.26 3.84 -17.60
N SER A 67 7.18 3.21 -17.11
CA SER A 67 5.81 3.51 -17.58
C SER A 67 5.42 4.96 -17.30
N ALA A 68 5.81 5.51 -16.15
CA ALA A 68 5.53 6.91 -15.80
C ALA A 68 6.23 7.88 -16.76
N ARG A 69 7.48 7.61 -17.13
CA ARG A 69 8.21 8.40 -18.15
C ARG A 69 7.56 8.32 -19.52
N ARG A 70 7.11 7.12 -19.92
CA ARG A 70 6.37 6.92 -21.17
C ARG A 70 5.02 7.65 -21.15
N ALA A 71 4.36 7.71 -20.01
CA ALA A 71 3.10 8.44 -19.84
C ALA A 71 3.32 9.96 -19.91
N GLU A 72 4.37 10.48 -19.26
CA GLU A 72 4.77 11.90 -19.37
C GLU A 72 5.17 12.26 -20.82
N ALA A 73 5.93 11.41 -21.49
CA ALA A 73 6.30 11.63 -22.89
C ALA A 73 5.07 11.66 -23.81
N LEU A 74 4.10 10.77 -23.58
CA LEU A 74 2.86 10.75 -24.35
C LEU A 74 1.98 11.97 -24.09
N LEU A 75 1.92 12.47 -22.85
CA LEU A 75 1.24 13.72 -22.53
C LEU A 75 1.90 14.92 -23.21
N LYS A 76 3.24 14.96 -23.24
CA LYS A 76 4.00 16.00 -23.95
C LYS A 76 3.74 15.95 -25.46
N GLU A 77 3.68 14.76 -26.04
CA GLU A 77 3.31 14.56 -27.45
C GLU A 77 1.91 15.13 -27.74
N MET A 78 0.92 14.87 -26.87
CA MET A 78 -0.43 15.43 -27.02
C MET A 78 -0.43 16.97 -26.95
N GLU A 79 0.33 17.56 -26.02
CA GLU A 79 0.47 19.02 -25.91
C GLU A 79 1.10 19.61 -27.18
N GLU A 80 2.21 19.04 -27.66
CA GLU A 80 2.92 19.51 -28.87
C GLU A 80 2.04 19.36 -30.13
N LEU A 81 1.27 18.28 -30.25
CA LEU A 81 0.32 18.09 -31.34
C LEU A 81 -0.79 19.13 -31.30
N TYR A 82 -1.37 19.38 -30.12
CA TYR A 82 -2.41 20.40 -29.97
C TYR A 82 -1.87 21.81 -30.26
N GLU A 83 -0.69 22.16 -29.75
CA GLU A 83 -0.05 23.47 -29.99
C GLU A 83 0.30 23.71 -31.46
N SER A 84 0.73 22.67 -32.17
CA SER A 84 1.13 22.79 -33.59
C SER A 84 -0.02 22.72 -34.58
N THR A 85 -1.07 21.96 -34.27
CA THR A 85 -2.20 21.72 -35.20
C THR A 85 -3.46 22.51 -34.86
N GLY A 86 -3.63 22.93 -33.60
CA GLY A 86 -4.89 23.47 -33.09
C GLY A 86 -6.03 22.44 -33.06
N ASP A 87 -5.72 21.14 -33.19
CA ASP A 87 -6.72 20.08 -33.27
C ASP A 87 -7.27 19.71 -31.87
N ASP A 88 -8.53 20.06 -31.63
CA ASP A 88 -9.21 19.79 -30.36
C ASP A 88 -9.30 18.29 -30.04
N ASP A 89 -9.27 17.43 -31.05
CA ASP A 89 -9.38 15.98 -30.86
C ASP A 89 -8.17 15.36 -30.16
N VAL A 90 -7.00 16.04 -30.14
CA VAL A 90 -5.79 15.57 -29.44
C VAL A 90 -5.48 16.36 -28.16
N ARG A 91 -6.33 17.34 -27.82
CA ARG A 91 -6.11 18.23 -26.68
C ARG A 91 -6.07 17.46 -25.36
N PRO A 92 -4.98 17.57 -24.57
CA PRO A 92 -4.93 17.00 -23.23
C PRO A 92 -6.06 17.49 -22.32
N THR A 93 -6.60 16.59 -21.52
CA THR A 93 -7.69 16.88 -20.57
C THR A 93 -7.27 16.65 -19.13
N THR A 94 -8.10 17.04 -18.16
CA THR A 94 -7.96 16.70 -16.74
C THR A 94 -7.70 15.22 -16.52
N VAL A 95 -8.30 14.33 -17.32
CA VAL A 95 -8.05 12.88 -17.28
C VAL A 95 -6.61 12.56 -17.72
N SER A 96 -6.11 13.18 -18.79
CA SER A 96 -4.76 12.98 -19.30
C SER A 96 -3.71 13.38 -18.25
N TYR A 97 -3.82 14.59 -17.71
CA TYR A 97 -2.92 15.11 -16.67
C TYR A 97 -2.97 14.25 -15.39
N SER A 98 -4.16 13.99 -14.85
CA SER A 98 -4.32 13.22 -13.62
C SER A 98 -3.83 11.78 -13.74
N THR A 99 -3.98 11.15 -14.91
CA THR A 99 -3.48 9.79 -15.17
C THR A 99 -1.94 9.76 -15.15
N VAL A 100 -1.27 10.75 -15.73
CA VAL A 100 0.21 10.85 -15.68
C VAL A 100 0.70 11.09 -14.25
N MET A 101 0.05 11.97 -13.48
CA MET A 101 0.37 12.17 -12.06
C MET A 101 0.19 10.87 -11.26
N SER A 102 -0.89 10.13 -11.53
CA SER A 102 -1.14 8.81 -10.92
C SER A 102 -0.04 7.80 -11.27
N ALA A 103 0.39 7.76 -12.53
CA ALA A 103 1.46 6.88 -12.99
C ALA A 103 2.79 7.18 -12.27
N TRP A 104 3.14 8.47 -12.11
CA TRP A 104 4.30 8.88 -11.31
C TRP A 104 4.15 8.48 -9.85
N SER A 105 3.00 8.75 -9.23
CA SER A 105 2.67 8.39 -7.84
C SER A 105 2.82 6.88 -7.55
N ARG A 106 2.55 6.03 -8.54
CA ARG A 106 2.67 4.56 -8.43
C ARG A 106 4.01 3.99 -8.88
N SER A 107 4.87 4.79 -9.51
CA SER A 107 6.13 4.32 -10.11
C SER A 107 7.17 3.89 -9.09
N GLY A 108 7.21 4.55 -7.92
CA GLY A 108 8.28 4.38 -6.93
C GLY A 108 9.66 4.80 -7.44
N GLU A 109 9.74 5.51 -8.58
CA GLU A 109 11.01 6.06 -9.09
C GLU A 109 11.46 7.24 -8.22
N LYS A 110 12.78 7.43 -8.09
CA LYS A 110 13.35 8.60 -7.39
C LYS A 110 12.95 9.89 -8.12
N GLY A 111 12.52 10.91 -7.39
CA GLY A 111 12.02 12.17 -7.98
C GLY A 111 10.62 12.06 -8.58
N ALA A 112 9.91 10.94 -8.39
CA ALA A 112 8.55 10.77 -8.91
C ALA A 112 7.56 11.80 -8.33
N ALA A 113 7.73 12.20 -7.07
CA ALA A 113 6.89 13.21 -6.44
C ALA A 113 7.10 14.61 -7.06
N GLU A 114 8.35 14.98 -7.32
CA GLU A 114 8.72 16.23 -8.00
C GLU A 114 8.18 16.27 -9.43
N LYS A 115 8.25 15.13 -10.14
CA LYS A 115 7.65 14.98 -11.45
C LYS A 115 6.14 15.13 -11.42
N ALA A 116 5.45 14.42 -10.52
CA ALA A 116 4.00 14.55 -10.36
C ALA A 116 3.59 16.01 -10.04
N GLU A 117 4.33 16.69 -9.16
CA GLU A 117 4.08 18.10 -8.84
C GLU A 117 4.32 19.03 -10.02
N SER A 118 5.36 18.79 -10.82
CA SER A 118 5.62 19.55 -12.05
C SER A 118 4.48 19.42 -13.07
N ILE A 119 3.89 18.23 -13.21
CA ILE A 119 2.72 18.04 -14.08
C ILE A 119 1.49 18.78 -13.53
N LEU A 120 1.29 18.82 -12.21
CA LEU A 120 0.20 19.60 -11.60
C LEU A 120 0.40 21.11 -11.81
N ARG A 121 1.63 21.61 -11.73
CA ARG A 121 1.94 23.02 -12.04
C ARG A 121 1.64 23.34 -13.50
N ARG A 122 2.11 22.51 -14.44
CA ARG A 122 1.79 22.66 -15.87
C ARG A 122 0.28 22.68 -16.14
N MET A 123 -0.46 21.81 -15.47
CA MET A 123 -1.92 21.76 -15.56
C MET A 123 -2.58 23.06 -15.03
N GLN A 124 -2.05 23.62 -13.93
CA GLN A 124 -2.51 24.91 -13.39
C GLN A 124 -2.17 26.06 -14.34
N ASP A 125 -0.95 26.11 -14.88
CA ASP A 125 -0.53 27.15 -15.81
C ASP A 125 -1.43 27.17 -17.07
N GLN A 126 -1.80 25.99 -17.58
CA GLN A 126 -2.75 25.84 -18.69
C GLN A 126 -4.15 26.35 -18.32
N TRP A 127 -4.64 26.02 -17.13
CA TRP A 127 -5.93 26.53 -16.64
C TRP A 127 -5.94 28.04 -16.48
N ASP A 128 -4.88 28.61 -15.89
CA ASP A 128 -4.72 30.06 -15.68
C ASP A 128 -4.59 30.80 -17.02
N ALA A 129 -4.06 30.14 -18.06
CA ALA A 129 -4.05 30.62 -19.45
C ALA A 129 -5.42 30.51 -20.16
N GLY A 130 -6.47 30.03 -19.47
CA GLY A 130 -7.83 29.92 -19.99
C GLY A 130 -8.20 28.56 -20.60
N ASN A 131 -7.33 27.55 -20.52
CA ASN A 131 -7.63 26.21 -21.02
C ASN A 131 -8.58 25.45 -20.07
N GLN A 132 -9.88 25.48 -20.40
CA GLN A 132 -10.90 24.84 -19.57
C GLN A 132 -10.76 23.32 -19.45
N TYR A 133 -10.07 22.67 -20.39
CA TYR A 133 -9.84 21.22 -20.40
C TYR A 133 -8.73 20.78 -19.45
N ALA A 134 -7.89 21.72 -18.99
CA ALA A 134 -6.81 21.47 -18.04
C ALA A 134 -7.19 21.84 -16.59
N ARG A 135 -8.48 21.95 -16.26
CA ARG A 135 -8.94 22.34 -14.91
C ARG A 135 -8.46 21.37 -13.83
N PRO A 136 -7.64 21.82 -12.85
CA PRO A 136 -7.21 20.99 -11.73
C PRO A 136 -8.39 20.54 -10.88
N ASN A 137 -8.34 19.30 -10.39
CA ASN A 137 -9.40 18.75 -9.55
C ASN A 137 -8.83 17.97 -8.35
N THR A 138 -9.72 17.51 -7.47
CA THR A 138 -9.38 16.72 -6.27
C THR A 138 -8.52 15.49 -6.57
N VAL A 139 -8.74 14.82 -7.71
CA VAL A 139 -7.95 13.63 -8.10
C VAL A 139 -6.50 14.00 -8.45
N ALA A 140 -6.28 15.13 -9.14
CA ALA A 140 -4.96 15.62 -9.49
C ALA A 140 -4.16 15.97 -8.23
N TYR A 141 -4.71 16.79 -7.33
CA TYR A 141 -4.07 17.14 -6.06
C TYR A 141 -3.80 15.90 -5.20
N ALA A 142 -4.79 15.01 -5.01
CA ALA A 142 -4.62 13.80 -4.22
C ALA A 142 -3.53 12.88 -4.79
N SER A 143 -3.38 12.80 -6.12
CA SER A 143 -2.34 11.99 -6.76
C SER A 143 -0.93 12.50 -6.44
N VAL A 144 -0.73 13.82 -6.49
CA VAL A 144 0.56 14.45 -6.16
C VAL A 144 0.87 14.35 -4.66
N ILE A 145 -0.12 14.63 -3.80
CA ILE A 145 0.04 14.49 -2.34
C ILE A 145 0.42 13.04 -1.98
N ASN A 146 -0.24 12.05 -2.58
CA ASN A 146 0.10 10.63 -2.40
C ASN A 146 1.48 10.27 -2.96
N ALA A 147 1.94 10.95 -4.02
CA ALA A 147 3.30 10.77 -4.52
C ALA A 147 4.34 11.26 -3.49
N TRP A 148 4.11 12.44 -2.90
CA TRP A 148 4.92 12.95 -1.79
C TRP A 148 4.89 12.03 -0.57
N ALA A 149 3.72 11.53 -0.19
CA ALA A 149 3.58 10.63 0.96
C ALA A 149 4.43 9.35 0.85
N LYS A 150 4.66 8.88 -0.39
CA LYS A 150 5.39 7.66 -0.70
C LYS A 150 6.86 7.87 -1.07
N SER A 151 7.29 9.10 -1.34
CA SER A 151 8.64 9.35 -1.85
C SER A 151 9.73 9.10 -0.80
N GLY A 152 9.42 9.34 0.47
CA GLY A 152 10.41 9.30 1.56
C GLY A 152 11.50 10.37 1.42
N GLU A 153 11.29 11.37 0.56
CA GLU A 153 12.21 12.48 0.35
C GLU A 153 12.13 13.48 1.51
N THR A 154 13.25 14.15 1.81
CA THR A 154 13.30 15.18 2.85
C THR A 154 12.35 16.33 2.53
N GLY A 155 11.55 16.76 3.51
CA GLY A 155 10.56 17.82 3.31
C GLY A 155 9.32 17.39 2.52
N ALA A 156 9.17 16.10 2.20
CA ALA A 156 7.98 15.57 1.51
C ALA A 156 6.69 15.86 2.28
N ALA A 157 6.70 15.75 3.60
CA ALA A 157 5.54 16.04 4.44
C ALA A 157 5.11 17.51 4.34
N ARG A 158 6.06 18.44 4.42
CA ARG A 158 5.79 19.88 4.27
C ARG A 158 5.30 20.23 2.86
N ARG A 159 5.83 19.57 1.82
CA ARG A 159 5.34 19.73 0.44
C ARG A 159 3.90 19.23 0.30
N ALA A 160 3.61 18.04 0.83
CA ALA A 160 2.27 17.46 0.84
C ALA A 160 1.25 18.36 1.56
N GLU A 161 1.63 18.90 2.73
CA GLU A 161 0.77 19.80 3.49
C GLU A 161 0.53 21.13 2.78
N ARG A 162 1.56 21.74 2.16
CA ARG A 162 1.38 22.95 1.34
C ARG A 162 0.42 22.72 0.17
N LEU A 163 0.47 21.55 -0.48
CA LEU A 163 -0.47 21.22 -1.54
C LEU A 163 -1.90 21.07 -1.03
N LEU A 164 -2.09 20.47 0.16
CA LEU A 164 -3.41 20.40 0.79
C LEU A 164 -3.93 21.77 1.21
N GLN A 165 -3.06 22.65 1.70
CA GLN A 165 -3.45 24.02 2.02
C GLN A 165 -3.86 24.78 0.76
N ARG A 166 -3.07 24.71 -0.32
CA ARG A 166 -3.44 25.33 -1.61
C ARG A 166 -4.76 24.80 -2.17
N MET A 167 -5.03 23.51 -1.98
CA MET A 167 -6.28 22.88 -2.34
C MET A 167 -7.46 23.43 -1.52
N GLN A 168 -7.25 23.63 -0.21
CA GLN A 168 -8.24 24.29 0.65
C GLN A 168 -8.48 25.74 0.25
N ASP A 169 -7.41 26.53 0.07
CA ASP A 169 -7.53 27.96 -0.27
C ASP A 169 -8.29 28.15 -1.59
N SER A 170 -8.06 27.28 -2.58
CA SER A 170 -8.78 27.32 -3.84
C SER A 170 -10.25 26.91 -3.69
N TYR A 171 -10.56 25.94 -2.82
CA TYR A 171 -11.94 25.58 -2.51
C TYR A 171 -12.68 26.72 -1.79
N ASP A 172 -12.04 27.35 -0.81
CA ASP A 172 -12.60 28.48 -0.06
C ASP A 172 -12.79 29.72 -0.95
N ALA A 173 -11.95 29.88 -1.99
CA ALA A 173 -12.12 30.88 -3.04
C ALA A 173 -13.26 30.55 -4.03
N GLY A 174 -14.02 29.47 -3.83
CA GLY A 174 -15.20 29.13 -4.61
C GLY A 174 -14.97 28.11 -5.73
N ASN A 175 -13.86 27.36 -5.73
CA ASN A 175 -13.63 26.30 -6.70
C ASN A 175 -14.09 24.92 -6.15
N PRO A 176 -15.30 24.43 -6.49
CA PRO A 176 -15.81 23.17 -5.93
C PRO A 176 -15.04 21.93 -6.41
N ASP A 177 -14.33 22.01 -7.54
CA ASP A 177 -13.66 20.85 -8.16
C ASP A 177 -12.42 20.39 -7.40
N VAL A 178 -11.89 21.22 -6.50
CA VAL A 178 -10.68 20.96 -5.70
C VAL A 178 -10.99 20.80 -4.22
N LYS A 179 -12.23 20.45 -3.86
CA LYS A 179 -12.59 20.22 -2.45
C LYS A 179 -11.71 19.13 -1.82
N PRO A 180 -11.00 19.39 -0.70
CA PRO A 180 -10.28 18.37 0.05
C PRO A 180 -11.18 17.22 0.47
N ASN A 181 -10.65 16.00 0.45
CA ASN A 181 -11.39 14.82 0.85
C ASN A 181 -10.55 13.93 1.79
N CYS A 182 -11.16 12.85 2.27
CA CYS A 182 -10.50 11.90 3.16
C CYS A 182 -9.18 11.36 2.57
N ILE A 183 -9.09 11.19 1.25
CA ILE A 183 -7.89 10.66 0.58
C ILE A 183 -6.75 11.69 0.62
N SER A 184 -7.01 12.95 0.25
CA SER A 184 -5.98 13.99 0.26
C SER A 184 -5.47 14.24 1.68
N CYS A 185 -6.36 14.36 2.67
CA CYS A 185 -5.98 14.56 4.07
C CYS A 185 -5.21 13.35 4.65
N THR A 186 -5.69 12.12 4.40
CA THR A 186 -5.00 10.90 4.87
C THR A 186 -3.62 10.76 4.22
N SER A 187 -3.46 11.18 2.97
CA SER A 187 -2.16 11.15 2.28
C SER A 187 -1.16 12.14 2.91
N VAL A 188 -1.59 13.33 3.35
CA VAL A 188 -0.71 14.25 4.09
C VAL A 188 -0.33 13.68 5.46
N ILE A 189 -1.28 13.08 6.19
CA ILE A 189 -1.01 12.39 7.44
C ILE A 189 0.01 11.26 7.21
N GLU A 190 -0.09 10.51 6.11
CA GLU A 190 0.88 9.49 5.75
C GLU A 190 2.27 10.07 5.45
N ALA A 191 2.33 11.21 4.77
CA ALA A 191 3.58 11.91 4.51
C ALA A 191 4.28 12.32 5.82
N TRP A 192 3.53 12.88 6.78
CA TRP A 192 4.03 13.18 8.13
C TRP A 192 4.46 11.91 8.88
N ALA A 193 3.64 10.86 8.85
CA ALA A 193 3.95 9.59 9.49
C ALA A 193 5.22 8.91 8.94
N ASN A 194 5.62 9.22 7.70
CA ASN A 194 6.80 8.67 7.04
C ASN A 194 8.03 9.60 7.13
N SER A 195 7.89 10.89 7.44
CA SER A 195 9.00 11.85 7.37
C SER A 195 10.02 11.69 8.50
N GLY A 196 9.56 11.29 9.70
CA GLY A 196 10.41 11.28 10.89
C GLY A 196 10.89 12.67 11.32
N GLU A 197 10.31 13.74 10.76
CA GLU A 197 10.61 15.12 11.14
C GLU A 197 10.09 15.43 12.55
N GLU A 198 10.71 16.40 13.21
CA GLU A 198 10.21 16.93 14.48
C GLU A 198 8.83 17.57 14.28
N GLY A 199 7.92 17.35 15.22
CA GLY A 199 6.53 17.81 15.11
C GLY A 199 5.65 16.98 14.16
N ALA A 200 6.17 15.93 13.51
CA ALA A 200 5.39 15.12 12.57
C ALA A 200 4.11 14.52 13.17
N LEU A 201 4.17 14.08 14.44
CA LEU A 201 2.98 13.60 15.14
C LEU A 201 1.97 14.73 15.37
N SER A 202 2.42 15.89 15.85
CA SER A 202 1.55 17.05 16.10
C SER A 202 0.85 17.53 14.84
N SER A 203 1.56 17.58 13.70
CA SER A 203 0.95 17.89 12.40
C SER A 203 -0.07 16.84 11.97
N ALA A 204 0.25 15.56 12.10
CA ALA A 204 -0.68 14.46 11.79
C ALA A 204 -1.96 14.52 12.66
N GLU A 205 -1.82 14.81 13.96
CA GLU A 205 -2.94 14.96 14.88
C GLU A 205 -3.79 16.20 14.58
N THR A 206 -3.16 17.32 14.22
CA THR A 206 -3.86 18.56 13.86
C THR A 206 -4.75 18.34 12.63
N ILE A 207 -4.22 17.67 11.60
CA ILE A 207 -5.00 17.34 10.40
C ILE A 207 -6.14 16.36 10.74
N LEU A 208 -5.88 15.32 11.53
CA LEU A 208 -6.93 14.38 11.95
C LEU A 208 -8.02 15.10 12.74
N GLN A 209 -7.65 15.98 13.68
CA GLN A 209 -8.61 16.73 14.49
C GLN A 209 -9.48 17.63 13.61
N ARG A 210 -8.87 18.35 12.66
CA ARG A 210 -9.58 19.14 11.66
C ARG A 210 -10.57 18.30 10.85
N MET A 211 -10.18 17.10 10.41
CA MET A 211 -11.08 16.19 9.70
C MET A 211 -12.27 15.75 10.58
N VAL A 212 -12.02 15.46 11.86
CA VAL A 212 -13.08 15.09 12.82
C VAL A 212 -14.05 16.25 13.01
N ASP A 213 -13.55 17.47 13.18
CA ASP A 213 -14.38 18.65 13.44
C ASP A 213 -15.22 19.02 12.22
N LEU A 214 -14.65 18.99 11.02
CA LEU A 214 -15.39 19.20 9.76
C LEU A 214 -16.43 18.10 9.53
N SER A 215 -16.11 16.84 9.86
CA SER A 215 -17.07 15.75 9.77
C SER A 215 -18.24 15.91 10.74
N LYS A 216 -18.00 16.44 11.95
CA LYS A 216 -19.06 16.76 12.92
C LYS A 216 -19.90 17.96 12.47
N ALA A 217 -19.27 18.92 11.77
CA ALA A 217 -19.96 20.05 11.15
C ALA A 217 -20.79 19.66 9.89
N GLY A 218 -20.77 18.38 9.48
CA GLY A 218 -21.60 17.85 8.40
C GLY A 218 -20.85 17.60 7.09
N ASP A 219 -19.56 17.90 7.00
CA ASP A 219 -18.77 17.63 5.79
C ASP A 219 -18.40 16.15 5.68
N ARG A 220 -19.13 15.42 4.83
CA ARG A 220 -18.93 13.99 4.61
C ARG A 220 -17.69 13.67 3.80
N ASP A 221 -17.18 14.59 2.99
CA ASP A 221 -16.08 14.31 2.05
C ASP A 221 -14.74 14.15 2.78
N VAL A 222 -14.58 14.83 3.92
CA VAL A 222 -13.39 14.79 4.76
C VAL A 222 -13.52 13.84 5.96
N ARG A 223 -14.62 13.06 6.05
CA ARG A 223 -14.85 12.15 7.17
C ARG A 223 -13.68 11.17 7.34
N PRO A 224 -13.00 11.15 8.50
CA PRO A 224 -11.95 10.18 8.79
C PRO A 224 -12.47 8.74 8.68
N ASN A 225 -11.58 7.83 8.30
CA ASN A 225 -11.86 6.40 8.31
C ASN A 225 -10.78 5.63 9.09
N ALA A 226 -10.90 4.30 9.13
CA ALA A 226 -9.94 3.46 9.83
C ALA A 226 -8.50 3.63 9.32
N VAL A 227 -8.30 3.88 8.02
CA VAL A 227 -6.97 4.13 7.45
C VAL A 227 -6.39 5.43 7.98
N THR A 228 -7.21 6.49 8.14
CA THR A 228 -6.76 7.77 8.69
C THR A 228 -6.20 7.60 10.11
N PHE A 229 -6.96 6.96 11.00
CA PHE A 229 -6.53 6.70 12.39
C PHE A 229 -5.31 5.79 12.47
N ASN A 230 -5.29 4.70 11.69
CA ASN A 230 -4.15 3.79 11.64
C ASN A 230 -2.87 4.50 11.18
N THR A 231 -2.99 5.46 10.25
CA THR A 231 -1.87 6.28 9.79
C THR A 231 -1.34 7.23 10.88
N VAL A 232 -2.22 7.79 11.72
CA VAL A 232 -1.78 8.57 12.90
C VAL A 232 -1.10 7.67 13.94
N ILE A 233 -1.63 6.48 14.22
CA ILE A 233 -0.96 5.51 15.11
C ILE A 233 0.43 5.14 14.55
N LYS A 234 0.54 4.96 13.22
CA LYS A 234 1.82 4.78 12.54
C LYS A 234 2.80 5.95 12.76
N ALA A 235 2.30 7.19 12.85
CA ALA A 235 3.12 8.36 13.22
C ALA A 235 3.57 8.31 14.69
N VAL A 236 2.70 7.88 15.61
CA VAL A 236 3.03 7.65 17.03
C VAL A 236 4.21 6.67 17.17
N VAL A 237 4.17 5.55 16.43
CA VAL A 237 5.25 4.54 16.45
C VAL A 237 6.59 5.12 16.02
N ARG A 238 6.60 6.01 15.03
CA ARG A 238 7.84 6.61 14.48
C ARG A 238 8.33 7.86 15.22
N CYS A 239 7.54 8.38 16.15
CA CYS A 239 7.91 9.57 16.90
C CYS A 239 9.05 9.25 17.89
N ARG A 240 10.18 9.97 17.77
CA ARG A 240 11.34 9.78 18.65
C ARG A 240 11.11 10.37 20.05
N GLY A 241 10.38 11.48 20.16
CA GLY A 241 10.20 12.23 21.42
C GLY A 241 9.17 11.66 22.42
N LEU A 242 8.33 10.71 22.01
CA LEU A 242 7.26 10.18 22.88
C LEU A 242 7.76 9.23 23.99
N GLY A 243 8.92 8.60 23.82
CA GLY A 243 9.46 7.65 24.80
C GLY A 243 8.46 6.55 25.19
N TRP A 244 8.12 6.48 26.48
CA TRP A 244 7.19 5.50 27.06
C TRP A 244 5.72 5.78 26.73
N ASP A 245 5.35 6.99 26.32
CA ASP A 245 3.95 7.35 26.12
C ASP A 245 3.37 6.86 24.78
N ARG A 246 4.20 6.23 23.94
CA ARG A 246 3.79 5.66 22.64
C ARG A 246 2.61 4.70 22.76
N ALA A 247 2.65 3.78 23.73
CA ALA A 247 1.58 2.81 23.95
C ALA A 247 0.27 3.49 24.37
N ASN A 248 0.34 4.44 25.31
CA ASN A 248 -0.83 5.20 25.77
C ASN A 248 -1.44 6.03 24.65
N LYS A 249 -0.60 6.75 23.90
CA LYS A 249 -1.03 7.56 22.76
C LYS A 249 -1.68 6.72 21.66
N ALA A 250 -1.15 5.54 21.39
CA ALA A 250 -1.77 4.61 20.44
C ALA A 250 -3.14 4.10 20.91
N ARG A 251 -3.29 3.78 22.22
CA ARG A 251 -4.59 3.42 22.82
C ARG A 251 -5.57 4.59 22.81
N GLU A 252 -5.10 5.81 23.09
CA GLU A 252 -5.90 7.04 22.99
C GLU A 252 -6.46 7.21 21.57
N MET A 253 -5.65 7.01 20.53
CA MET A 253 -6.12 7.08 19.14
C MET A 253 -7.17 5.99 18.83
N LEU A 254 -7.00 4.78 19.37
CA LEU A 254 -7.98 3.70 19.21
C LEU A 254 -9.33 4.08 19.86
N LYS A 255 -9.30 4.65 21.07
CA LYS A 255 -10.50 5.15 21.75
C LYS A 255 -11.15 6.31 20.98
N ARG A 256 -10.36 7.29 20.52
CA ARG A 256 -10.86 8.41 19.68
C ARG A 256 -11.51 7.92 18.39
N MET A 257 -11.03 6.82 17.82
CA MET A 257 -11.61 6.19 16.64
C MET A 257 -13.02 5.64 16.95
N GLU A 258 -13.19 4.98 18.11
CA GLU A 258 -14.48 4.49 18.60
C GLU A 258 -15.45 5.63 18.94
N ASP A 259 -14.96 6.68 19.62
CA ASP A 259 -15.72 7.88 19.96
C ASP A 259 -16.21 8.63 18.69
N ALA A 260 -15.45 8.54 17.60
CA ALA A 260 -15.85 9.06 16.28
C ALA A 260 -16.81 8.11 15.53
N HIS A 261 -17.30 7.05 16.17
CA HIS A 261 -18.12 5.99 15.59
C HIS A 261 -17.48 5.30 14.38
N ILE A 262 -16.15 5.22 14.35
CA ILE A 262 -15.40 4.50 13.33
C ILE A 262 -14.95 3.19 13.96
N ARG A 263 -15.28 2.07 13.31
CA ARG A 263 -15.02 0.74 13.87
C ARG A 263 -13.55 0.36 13.71
N PRO A 264 -12.83 0.03 14.80
CA PRO A 264 -11.49 -0.53 14.72
C PRO A 264 -11.43 -1.76 13.81
N THR A 265 -10.30 -1.90 13.12
CA THR A 265 -10.02 -3.05 12.24
C THR A 265 -8.85 -3.85 12.81
N VAL A 266 -8.59 -5.04 12.29
CA VAL A 266 -7.39 -5.82 12.66
C VAL A 266 -6.11 -4.98 12.52
N ILE A 267 -6.04 -4.12 11.50
CA ILE A 267 -4.91 -3.20 11.28
C ILE A 267 -4.80 -2.17 12.41
N SER A 268 -5.92 -1.73 12.97
CA SER A 268 -5.96 -0.79 14.10
C SER A 268 -5.34 -1.40 15.36
N TYR A 269 -5.79 -2.61 15.73
CA TYR A 269 -5.23 -3.34 16.87
C TYR A 269 -3.75 -3.70 16.65
N ASN A 270 -3.38 -4.17 15.46
CA ASN A 270 -1.98 -4.47 15.12
C ASN A 270 -1.09 -3.22 15.17
N SER A 271 -1.63 -2.04 14.83
CA SER A 271 -0.90 -0.77 14.93
C SER A 271 -0.62 -0.39 16.39
N VAL A 272 -1.59 -0.63 17.30
CA VAL A 272 -1.40 -0.43 18.74
C VAL A 272 -0.39 -1.42 19.31
N LEU A 273 -0.47 -2.72 18.97
CA LEU A 273 0.52 -3.72 19.38
C LEU A 273 1.93 -3.35 18.90
N SER A 274 2.04 -2.84 17.67
CA SER A 274 3.31 -2.34 17.13
C SER A 274 3.84 -1.14 17.91
N ALA A 275 2.96 -0.25 18.40
CA ALA A 275 3.35 0.86 19.27
C ALA A 275 3.82 0.38 20.65
N CYS A 276 3.14 -0.59 21.26
CA CYS A 276 3.59 -1.23 22.50
C CYS A 276 4.98 -1.85 22.32
N ALA A 277 5.21 -2.60 21.24
CA ALA A 277 6.52 -3.17 20.91
C ALA A 277 7.61 -2.10 20.72
N ALA A 278 7.29 -0.97 20.09
CA ALA A 278 8.22 0.13 19.86
C ALA A 278 8.49 1.01 21.11
N THR A 279 7.75 0.81 22.20
CA THR A 279 7.88 1.62 23.42
C THR A 279 9.20 1.34 24.15
N PHE A 280 9.63 0.08 24.21
CA PHE A 280 10.86 -0.36 24.86
C PHE A 280 11.75 -1.16 23.88
N PRO A 281 12.53 -0.52 22.99
CA PRO A 281 13.45 -1.26 22.14
C PRO A 281 14.55 -1.97 22.96
N PRO A 282 15.13 -3.08 22.45
CA PRO A 282 15.99 -3.99 23.21
C PRO A 282 17.31 -3.42 23.80
N ASN A 283 17.63 -2.14 23.56
CA ASN A 283 18.86 -1.48 24.01
C ASN A 283 18.62 -0.23 24.88
N ASP A 284 17.42 -0.06 25.45
CA ASP A 284 17.14 1.04 26.38
C ASP A 284 17.61 0.64 27.80
N GLU A 285 18.86 0.96 28.14
CA GLU A 285 19.57 0.48 29.34
C GLU A 285 19.10 1.12 30.67
N ASN A 286 18.08 1.99 30.64
CA ASN A 286 17.61 2.69 31.84
C ASN A 286 16.78 1.79 32.76
N SER A 287 17.46 1.06 33.64
CA SER A 287 16.91 0.05 34.55
C SER A 287 16.62 0.61 35.94
N GLY A 288 15.67 1.55 36.05
CA GLY A 288 15.16 2.08 37.33
C GLY A 288 13.86 1.42 37.79
N GLY A 289 13.49 1.56 39.07
CA GLY A 289 12.25 0.95 39.63
C GLY A 289 10.95 1.36 38.92
N ASP A 290 10.85 2.60 38.43
CA ASP A 290 9.71 3.06 37.61
C ASP A 290 9.63 2.37 36.24
N PHE A 291 10.75 1.83 35.74
CA PHE A 291 10.83 1.23 34.41
C PHE A 291 10.14 -0.14 34.36
N GLU A 292 10.29 -0.94 35.41
CA GLU A 292 9.65 -2.26 35.51
C GLU A 292 8.13 -2.12 35.58
N LYS A 293 7.64 -1.14 36.33
CA LYS A 293 6.21 -0.81 36.38
C LYS A 293 5.70 -0.39 34.99
N LYS A 294 6.39 0.53 34.30
CA LYS A 294 6.01 0.96 32.95
C LYS A 294 6.04 -0.19 31.93
N LYS A 295 7.03 -1.09 32.02
CA LYS A 295 7.09 -2.30 31.19
C LYS A 295 5.88 -3.21 31.42
N SER A 296 5.52 -3.43 32.68
CA SER A 296 4.32 -4.18 33.06
C SER A 296 3.04 -3.51 32.52
N ASP A 297 2.92 -2.20 32.64
CA ASP A 297 1.75 -1.43 32.13
C ASP A 297 1.63 -1.54 30.59
N VAL A 298 2.75 -1.44 29.86
CA VAL A 298 2.76 -1.59 28.39
C VAL A 298 2.41 -3.02 27.97
N TYR A 299 2.93 -4.03 28.69
CA TYR A 299 2.55 -5.42 28.45
C TYR A 299 1.05 -5.63 28.70
N GLN A 300 0.53 -5.12 29.82
CA GLN A 300 -0.89 -5.26 30.15
C GLN A 300 -1.77 -4.57 29.09
N SER A 301 -1.37 -3.39 28.62
CA SER A 301 -2.04 -2.68 27.54
C SER A 301 -2.05 -3.49 26.23
N ALA A 302 -0.93 -4.13 25.87
CA ALA A 302 -0.85 -5.01 24.70
C ALA A 302 -1.71 -6.27 24.85
N SER A 303 -1.68 -6.91 26.03
CA SER A 303 -2.50 -8.08 26.34
C SER A 303 -4.00 -7.77 26.27
N ASN A 304 -4.42 -6.64 26.86
CA ASN A 304 -5.80 -6.16 26.76
C ASN A 304 -6.20 -5.90 25.30
N THR A 305 -5.32 -5.26 24.51
CA THR A 305 -5.54 -5.00 23.07
C THR A 305 -5.71 -6.31 22.28
N LEU A 306 -4.91 -7.34 22.57
CA LEU A 306 -5.04 -8.65 21.95
C LEU A 306 -6.36 -9.33 22.34
N ASN A 307 -6.74 -9.27 23.62
CA ASN A 307 -7.98 -9.88 24.11
C ASN A 307 -9.22 -9.18 23.54
N GLU A 308 -9.20 -7.84 23.42
CA GLU A 308 -10.24 -7.06 22.73
C GLU A 308 -10.37 -7.49 21.26
N LEU A 309 -9.25 -7.63 20.53
CA LEU A 309 -9.23 -8.11 19.15
C LEU A 309 -9.79 -9.54 19.01
N ARG A 310 -9.46 -10.44 19.96
CA ARG A 310 -9.93 -11.84 19.95
C ARG A 310 -11.40 -11.98 20.35
N SER A 311 -11.89 -11.08 21.20
CA SER A 311 -13.28 -11.11 21.69
C SER A 311 -14.27 -10.52 20.67
N ASP A 312 -13.79 -9.71 19.72
CA ASP A 312 -14.65 -9.13 18.69
C ASP A 312 -15.03 -10.19 17.64
N SER A 313 -16.32 -10.52 17.56
CA SER A 313 -16.86 -11.48 16.58
C SER A 313 -16.66 -11.11 15.10
N ARG A 314 -16.39 -9.84 14.78
CA ARG A 314 -16.36 -9.30 13.41
C ARG A 314 -14.97 -9.35 12.78
N ILE A 315 -13.94 -9.35 13.62
CA ILE A 315 -12.54 -9.31 13.20
C ILE A 315 -11.81 -10.48 13.85
N LYS A 316 -10.73 -10.93 13.21
CA LYS A 316 -9.91 -12.01 13.74
C LYS A 316 -8.45 -11.62 13.66
N PRO A 317 -7.60 -12.07 14.59
CA PRO A 317 -6.16 -11.95 14.44
C PRO A 317 -5.68 -12.41 13.06
N ASP A 318 -4.62 -11.77 12.58
CA ASP A 318 -3.98 -12.12 11.33
C ASP A 318 -2.51 -12.51 11.54
N ALA A 319 -1.82 -12.78 10.45
CA ALA A 319 -0.43 -13.22 10.48
C ALA A 319 0.58 -12.14 10.94
N TYR A 320 0.11 -10.94 11.31
CA TYR A 320 0.91 -9.86 11.88
C TYR A 320 0.62 -9.62 13.38
N THR A 321 -0.54 -10.05 13.88
CA THR A 321 -0.97 -9.86 15.27
C THR A 321 -0.01 -10.49 16.27
N TYR A 322 0.23 -11.80 16.17
CA TYR A 322 1.08 -12.53 17.12
C TYR A 322 2.56 -12.15 17.04
N PRO A 323 3.17 -11.95 15.85
CA PRO A 323 4.53 -11.42 15.78
C PRO A 323 4.70 -10.07 16.48
N ALA A 324 3.71 -9.17 16.38
CA ALA A 324 3.74 -7.90 17.10
C ALA A 324 3.65 -8.11 18.62
N MET A 325 2.76 -9.00 19.07
CA MET A 325 2.62 -9.33 20.50
C MET A 325 3.88 -9.98 21.07
N PHE A 326 4.46 -10.98 20.39
CA PHE A 326 5.71 -11.60 20.83
C PHE A 326 6.87 -10.61 20.86
N LYS A 327 6.89 -9.64 19.92
CA LYS A 327 7.86 -8.55 19.97
C LYS A 327 7.67 -7.64 21.17
N THR A 328 6.42 -7.38 21.58
CA THR A 328 6.15 -6.71 22.86
C THR A 328 6.65 -7.54 24.02
N CYS A 329 6.34 -8.84 24.10
CA CYS A 329 6.81 -9.73 25.16
C CYS A 329 8.35 -9.72 25.27
N SER A 330 9.08 -9.77 24.16
CA SER A 330 10.55 -9.72 24.17
C SER A 330 11.14 -8.42 24.69
N ASN A 331 10.37 -7.34 24.58
CA ASN A 331 10.81 -5.99 24.89
C ASN A 331 10.37 -5.56 26.31
N THR A 332 9.26 -6.11 26.82
CA THR A 332 8.68 -5.72 28.11
C THR A 332 8.86 -6.74 29.22
N LEU A 333 8.91 -8.05 28.93
CA LEU A 333 8.93 -9.09 29.95
C LEU A 333 10.34 -9.60 30.23
N ASN A 334 10.56 -10.04 31.47
CA ASN A 334 11.67 -10.94 31.78
C ASN A 334 11.23 -12.38 31.49
N VAL A 335 11.58 -12.88 30.30
CA VAL A 335 11.09 -14.15 29.73
C VAL A 335 11.25 -15.34 30.65
N GLU A 336 12.35 -15.40 31.40
CA GLU A 336 12.65 -16.50 32.31
C GLU A 336 11.70 -16.49 33.52
N LYS A 337 11.36 -15.31 34.03
CA LYS A 337 10.46 -15.15 35.18
C LYS A 337 8.99 -15.18 34.78
N ASP A 338 8.67 -14.61 33.62
CA ASP A 338 7.32 -14.39 33.12
C ASP A 338 6.92 -15.39 32.01
N TRP A 339 7.52 -16.59 32.00
CA TRP A 339 7.26 -17.59 30.96
C TRP A 339 5.78 -17.95 30.82
N SER A 340 5.02 -17.97 31.92
CA SER A 340 3.57 -18.23 31.91
C SER A 340 2.83 -17.29 30.96
N LYS A 341 3.12 -15.99 31.02
CA LYS A 341 2.54 -14.95 30.15
C LYS A 341 2.86 -15.22 28.67
N VAL A 342 4.09 -15.62 28.37
CA VAL A 342 4.51 -15.95 26.99
C VAL A 342 3.84 -17.22 26.50
N SER A 343 3.72 -18.23 27.38
CA SER A 343 3.02 -19.49 27.13
C SER A 343 1.54 -19.26 26.80
N ASP A 344 0.85 -18.38 27.52
CA ASP A 344 -0.56 -18.05 27.25
C ASP A 344 -0.73 -17.41 25.85
N VAL A 345 0.21 -16.56 25.42
CA VAL A 345 0.20 -15.98 24.06
C VAL A 345 0.48 -17.05 23.00
N ILE A 346 1.33 -18.04 23.29
CA ILE A 346 1.56 -19.19 22.40
C ILE A 346 0.28 -20.01 22.25
N ASP A 347 -0.41 -20.32 23.35
CA ASP A 347 -1.69 -21.06 23.30
C ASP A 347 -2.72 -20.31 22.47
N ALA A 348 -2.88 -19.01 22.72
CA ALA A 348 -3.74 -18.15 21.92
C ALA A 348 -3.38 -18.20 20.42
N CYS A 349 -2.08 -18.17 20.08
CA CYS A 349 -1.60 -18.22 18.70
C CYS A 349 -1.94 -19.56 18.01
N CYS A 350 -1.79 -20.66 18.75
CA CYS A 350 -2.13 -22.00 18.28
C CYS A 350 -3.64 -22.18 18.11
N ASP A 351 -4.44 -21.68 19.05
CA ASP A 351 -5.92 -21.70 19.00
C ASP A 351 -6.43 -20.95 17.78
N ASP A 352 -5.89 -19.75 17.54
CA ASP A 352 -6.28 -18.91 16.40
C ASP A 352 -5.67 -19.44 15.08
N GLY A 353 -4.81 -20.46 15.13
CA GLY A 353 -4.28 -21.15 13.96
C GLY A 353 -3.26 -20.34 13.16
N LEU A 354 -2.50 -19.47 13.84
CA LEU A 354 -1.58 -18.49 13.24
C LEU A 354 -0.11 -18.74 13.57
N PHE A 355 0.21 -19.90 14.16
CA PHE A 355 1.57 -20.31 14.48
C PHE A 355 2.29 -20.80 13.21
N ASP A 356 2.95 -19.89 12.50
CA ASP A 356 3.72 -20.19 11.30
C ASP A 356 5.23 -20.31 11.55
N GLU A 357 6.00 -20.59 10.49
CA GLU A 357 7.46 -20.64 10.55
C GLU A 357 8.09 -19.35 11.09
N ARG A 358 7.49 -18.18 10.84
CA ARG A 358 8.02 -16.90 11.31
C ARG A 358 7.84 -16.76 12.82
N VAL A 359 6.66 -17.12 13.33
CA VAL A 359 6.40 -17.18 14.77
C VAL A 359 7.35 -18.16 15.45
N PHE A 360 7.51 -19.35 14.87
CA PHE A 360 8.41 -20.36 15.42
C PHE A 360 9.87 -19.89 15.47
N ASN A 361 10.38 -19.32 14.38
CA ASN A 361 11.74 -18.79 14.33
C ASN A 361 11.94 -17.59 15.27
N PHE A 362 10.90 -16.76 15.47
CA PHE A 362 10.96 -15.68 16.44
C PHE A 362 11.10 -16.21 17.87
N LEU A 363 10.27 -17.21 18.23
CA LEU A 363 10.30 -17.82 19.56
C LEU A 363 11.64 -18.51 19.84
N LYS A 364 12.24 -19.21 18.86
CA LYS A 364 13.57 -19.84 19.02
C LYS A 364 14.66 -18.87 19.49
N ASN A 365 14.58 -17.60 19.11
CA ASN A 365 15.62 -16.61 19.40
C ASN A 365 15.44 -15.92 20.76
N PHE A 366 14.25 -15.99 21.36
CA PHE A 366 13.91 -15.20 22.56
C PHE A 366 13.43 -16.06 23.74
N ALA A 367 12.83 -17.22 23.46
CA ALA A 367 12.31 -18.11 24.50
C ALA A 367 13.41 -19.05 25.03
N PRO A 368 13.42 -19.34 26.34
CA PRO A 368 14.23 -20.40 26.92
C PRO A 368 14.01 -21.75 26.22
N GLU A 369 15.10 -22.42 25.81
CA GLU A 369 15.01 -23.62 24.96
C GLU A 369 14.27 -24.78 25.64
N LYS A 370 14.47 -24.97 26.95
CA LYS A 370 13.88 -26.08 27.70
C LYS A 370 12.37 -25.94 27.76
N GLU A 371 11.90 -24.76 28.16
CA GLU A 371 10.51 -24.40 28.34
C GLU A 371 9.77 -24.38 27.00
N LEU A 372 10.40 -23.87 25.94
CA LEU A 372 9.82 -23.89 24.59
C LEU A 372 9.70 -25.32 24.04
N LYS A 373 10.68 -26.20 24.27
CA LYS A 373 10.59 -27.61 23.88
C LYS A 373 9.46 -28.34 24.58
N GLU A 374 9.32 -28.12 25.88
CA GLU A 374 8.23 -28.68 26.68
C GLU A 374 6.88 -28.22 26.15
N LYS A 375 6.72 -26.91 25.92
CA LYS A 375 5.48 -26.33 25.40
C LYS A 375 5.08 -26.86 24.02
N LEU A 376 6.06 -27.11 23.16
CA LEU A 376 5.82 -27.61 21.80
C LEU A 376 5.77 -29.15 21.71
N GLY A 377 5.95 -29.87 22.82
CA GLY A 377 5.93 -31.34 22.83
C GLY A 377 7.12 -31.99 22.11
N ILE A 378 8.27 -31.31 22.02
CA ILE A 378 9.46 -31.78 21.31
C ILE A 378 10.24 -32.75 22.22
N LYS A 379 10.57 -33.94 21.72
CA LYS A 379 11.30 -34.97 22.48
C LYS A 379 12.69 -34.49 22.90
N GLY A 380 13.09 -34.80 24.14
CA GLY A 380 14.27 -34.23 24.81
C GLY A 380 15.62 -34.32 24.10
N ASN A 381 15.82 -35.29 23.20
CA ASN A 381 17.08 -35.44 22.46
C ASN A 381 17.17 -34.61 21.16
N GLN A 382 16.08 -33.98 20.70
CA GLN A 382 16.10 -33.18 19.47
C GLN A 382 16.50 -31.73 19.79
N LYS A 383 17.46 -31.17 19.04
CA LYS A 383 17.78 -29.73 19.15
C LYS A 383 16.66 -28.92 18.52
N ILE A 384 16.32 -27.78 19.13
CA ILE A 384 15.23 -26.92 18.63
C ILE A 384 15.54 -26.36 17.23
N THR A 385 16.82 -26.22 16.89
CA THR A 385 17.32 -25.82 15.57
C THR A 385 16.91 -26.80 14.47
N ASP A 386 16.78 -28.08 14.80
CA ASP A 386 16.59 -29.17 13.83
C ASP A 386 15.10 -29.48 13.61
N VAL A 387 14.23 -28.90 14.44
CA VAL A 387 12.78 -29.03 14.33
C VAL A 387 12.30 -28.17 13.16
N ARG A 388 11.62 -28.81 12.22
CA ARG A 388 11.00 -28.13 11.08
C ARG A 388 9.53 -27.82 11.37
N PRO A 389 8.97 -26.70 10.86
CA PRO A 389 7.57 -26.34 11.08
C PRO A 389 6.58 -27.44 10.68
N GLU A 390 6.92 -28.28 9.71
CA GLU A 390 6.08 -29.39 9.26
C GLU A 390 5.93 -30.53 10.30
N GLN A 391 6.77 -30.55 11.34
CA GLN A 391 6.69 -31.51 12.43
C GLN A 391 5.68 -31.08 13.51
N LEU A 392 5.20 -29.82 13.47
CA LEU A 392 4.22 -29.29 14.40
C LEU A 392 2.79 -29.58 13.91
N PRO A 393 1.78 -29.61 14.81
CA PRO A 393 0.39 -29.83 14.43
C PRO A 393 -0.08 -28.86 13.34
N SER A 394 -0.58 -29.40 12.22
CA SER A 394 -1.08 -28.59 11.09
C SER A 394 -2.23 -27.66 11.49
N ALA A 395 -2.99 -28.02 12.54
CA ALA A 395 -4.03 -27.18 13.12
C ALA A 395 -3.51 -25.83 13.63
N TRP A 396 -2.24 -25.74 14.08
CA TRP A 396 -1.67 -24.51 14.62
C TRP A 396 -1.34 -23.47 13.54
N SER A 397 -1.25 -23.87 12.26
CA SER A 397 -0.97 -22.98 11.13
C SER A 397 -2.14 -22.90 10.12
N ARG A 398 -3.32 -23.40 10.49
CA ARG A 398 -4.49 -23.54 9.59
C ARG A 398 -4.96 -22.25 8.93
N ASN A 399 -4.77 -21.09 9.58
CA ASN A 399 -5.22 -19.78 9.11
C ASN A 399 -4.09 -18.95 8.48
N VAL A 400 -2.88 -19.50 8.41
CA VAL A 400 -1.74 -18.86 7.77
C VAL A 400 -1.88 -19.01 6.27
N ARG A 401 -2.15 -17.91 5.56
CA ARG A 401 -2.12 -17.92 4.10
C ARG A 401 -0.71 -18.30 3.64
N GLN A 402 -0.53 -19.52 3.16
CA GLN A 402 0.67 -19.90 2.41
C GLN A 402 0.79 -18.92 1.25
N ARG A 403 1.75 -18.00 1.35
CA ARG A 403 2.12 -17.16 0.22
C ARG A 403 2.67 -18.15 -0.80
N ASN A 404 1.84 -18.51 -1.79
CA ASN A 404 2.27 -19.30 -2.93
C ASN A 404 3.46 -18.57 -3.55
N ASN A 405 4.68 -18.98 -3.16
CA ASN A 405 5.86 -18.72 -3.94
C ASN A 405 5.53 -19.31 -5.31
N GLY A 406 5.44 -18.45 -6.32
CA GLY A 406 5.00 -18.77 -7.69
C GLY A 406 5.89 -19.77 -8.44
N LYS A 407 6.54 -20.71 -7.76
CA LYS A 407 7.40 -21.75 -8.31
C LYS A 407 6.69 -23.12 -8.46
N ARG A 408 5.68 -23.47 -7.66
CA ARG A 408 5.11 -24.83 -7.71
C ARG A 408 4.02 -25.09 -8.77
N ARG A 409 3.37 -24.06 -9.33
CA ARG A 409 2.38 -24.26 -10.43
C ARG A 409 3.03 -24.47 -11.81
N GLY A 410 4.32 -24.18 -11.97
CA GLY A 410 5.06 -24.40 -13.22
C GLY A 410 5.54 -25.84 -13.42
N ASP A 411 5.97 -26.50 -12.34
CA ASP A 411 6.58 -27.83 -12.43
C ASP A 411 5.55 -28.96 -12.58
N ALA A 412 4.36 -28.82 -12.00
CA ALA A 412 3.27 -29.78 -12.19
C ALA A 412 2.78 -29.83 -13.66
N LYS A 413 2.68 -28.67 -14.33
CA LYS A 413 2.34 -28.61 -15.77
C LYS A 413 3.47 -29.10 -16.68
N ARG A 414 4.74 -29.02 -16.24
CA ARG A 414 5.90 -29.53 -16.99
C ARG A 414 6.03 -31.05 -16.92
N GLN A 415 5.62 -31.67 -15.82
CA GLN A 415 5.55 -33.13 -15.71
C GLN A 415 4.37 -33.71 -16.47
N GLU A 416 3.18 -33.09 -16.45
CA GLU A 416 2.04 -33.52 -17.28
C GLU A 416 2.30 -33.39 -18.78
N ASN A 417 2.99 -32.34 -19.24
CA ASN A 417 3.33 -32.19 -20.66
C ASN A 417 4.48 -33.09 -21.16
N ARG A 418 5.23 -33.74 -20.27
CA ARG A 418 6.20 -34.77 -20.64
C ARG A 418 5.56 -36.15 -20.85
N GLN A 419 4.42 -36.41 -20.21
CA GLN A 419 3.69 -37.67 -20.36
C GLN A 419 2.72 -37.69 -21.56
N ARG A 420 2.43 -36.54 -22.17
CA ARG A 420 1.51 -36.41 -23.32
C ARG A 420 2.17 -36.27 -24.70
N ARG A 421 3.47 -36.56 -24.85
CA ARG A 421 4.09 -36.65 -26.18
C ARG A 421 3.94 -38.06 -26.75
N PRO A 422 3.28 -38.26 -27.91
CA PRO A 422 3.25 -39.55 -28.58
C PRO A 422 4.68 -39.95 -28.97
N GLN A 423 5.07 -41.19 -28.66
CA GLN A 423 6.29 -41.80 -29.17
C GLN A 423 6.26 -41.78 -30.70
N GLY A 424 7.36 -41.31 -31.31
CA GLY A 424 7.49 -41.15 -32.75
C GLY A 424 7.24 -42.47 -33.50
N LYS A 425 6.47 -42.37 -34.58
CA LYS A 425 6.41 -43.40 -35.62
C LYS A 425 7.81 -43.58 -36.19
N LYS A 426 8.37 -44.78 -35.99
CA LYS A 426 9.57 -45.27 -36.67
C LYS A 426 9.32 -45.24 -38.18
N ALA A 427 10.15 -44.50 -38.91
CA ALA A 427 10.28 -44.68 -40.35
C ALA A 427 10.83 -46.08 -40.61
N HIS A 428 10.06 -46.92 -41.30
CA HIS A 428 10.56 -48.15 -41.91
C HIS A 428 11.22 -47.77 -43.24
N ASN A 429 12.53 -47.98 -43.32
CA ASN A 429 13.22 -48.24 -44.58
C ASN A 429 12.67 -49.54 -45.16
N ASN A 430 12.17 -49.50 -46.39
CA ASN A 430 12.13 -50.67 -47.26
C ASN A 430 12.84 -50.30 -48.57
N THR A 431 14.01 -50.89 -48.75
CA THR A 431 14.69 -51.06 -50.04
C THR A 431 14.32 -52.44 -50.59
N ILE A 432 14.45 -52.62 -51.91
CA ILE A 432 14.36 -53.86 -52.72
C ILE A 432 12.92 -54.08 -53.26
N THR A 433 12.65 -54.08 -54.57
CA THR A 433 13.41 -54.57 -55.74
C THR A 433 13.15 -53.68 -56.95
#